data_AF-A0A382DH81-F1
#
_entry.id   AF-A0A382DH81-F1
#
_cell.length_a   1.000
_cell.length_b   1.000
_cell.length_c   1.000
_cell.angle_alpha   90.00
_cell.angle_beta   90.00
_cell.angle_gamma   90.00
#
_symmetry.space_group_name_H-M   'P 1'
#
loop_
_entity.id
_entity.type
_entity.pdbx_description
1 polymer ?
#
loop_
_entity_poly.entity_id
_entity_poly.type
_entity_poly.pdbx_seq_one_letter_code
_entity_poly.pdbx_strand_id
1 'polypeptide(L)'
;MTYEASQNNKNKKIKLIHPFLVAIFPVLIIYSQNIGRVNVEELVLPMILIIALSIGIFYLVKLILKNANKSALIVTIILIILFSYGHIYYLLNDVSIDGFDLGRNLYLIPAFGLVLGVGIYFVARANRVFDNATSILNVIS
;
A
#
# COMPACT_ATOMS: atom_id res chain seq x y z
N MET A 1 20.81 -32.18 33.55
CA MET A 1 19.41 -31.72 33.38
C MET A 1 19.40 -30.23 33.64
N THR A 2 19.28 -29.29 32.70
CA THR A 2 18.89 -29.30 31.28
C THR A 2 19.57 -28.10 30.60
N TYR A 3 20.65 -28.34 29.86
CA TYR A 3 21.30 -27.34 28.98
C TYR A 3 20.73 -27.40 27.56
N GLU A 4 19.49 -27.88 27.40
CA GLU A 4 18.87 -28.19 26.11
C GLU A 4 17.57 -27.41 25.88
N ALA A 5 17.50 -26.14 26.33
CA ALA A 5 16.64 -25.17 25.66
C ALA A 5 17.38 -24.65 24.40
N SER A 6 17.65 -25.61 23.53
CA SER A 6 18.20 -25.47 22.20
C SER A 6 17.37 -24.46 21.39
N GLN A 7 17.99 -23.30 21.14
CA GLN A 7 18.13 -22.72 19.80
C GLN A 7 17.08 -23.18 18.78
N ASN A 8 15.90 -22.58 18.82
CA ASN A 8 15.00 -22.62 17.67
C ASN A 8 14.40 -21.24 17.40
N ASN A 9 15.25 -20.21 17.41
CA ASN A 9 14.92 -18.95 16.77
C ASN A 9 15.07 -19.17 15.26
N LYS A 10 14.14 -19.94 14.66
CA LYS A 10 14.02 -20.07 13.21
C LYS A 10 13.92 -18.64 12.69
N ASN A 11 14.95 -18.20 11.96
CA ASN A 11 14.90 -17.02 11.12
C ASN A 11 13.73 -17.19 10.14
N LYS A 12 12.53 -16.82 10.58
CA LYS A 12 11.31 -16.93 9.79
C LYS A 12 11.49 -15.93 8.66
N LYS A 13 11.83 -16.40 7.46
CA LYS A 13 12.00 -15.56 6.28
C LYS A 13 10.67 -14.83 6.06
N ILE A 14 10.64 -13.54 6.37
CA ILE A 14 9.46 -12.70 6.20
C ILE A 14 9.24 -12.56 4.69
N LYS A 15 8.09 -13.03 4.20
CA LYS A 15 7.68 -12.86 2.81
C LYS A 15 7.32 -11.39 2.58
N LEU A 16 7.58 -10.83 1.41
CA LEU A 16 7.29 -9.42 1.09
C LEU A 16 6.10 -9.32 0.14
N ILE A 17 4.96 -9.89 0.53
CA ILE A 17 3.81 -10.09 -0.37
C ILE A 17 2.75 -9.01 -0.26
N HIS A 18 2.65 -8.34 0.90
CA HIS A 18 1.64 -7.32 1.15
C HIS A 18 1.53 -6.21 0.08
N PRO A 19 2.60 -5.71 -0.58
CA PRO A 19 2.44 -4.67 -1.59
C PRO A 19 1.64 -5.17 -2.80
N PHE A 20 1.76 -6.46 -3.14
CA PHE A 20 1.06 -7.06 -4.29
C PHE A 20 -0.38 -7.42 -3.95
N LEU A 21 -0.66 -7.83 -2.71
CA LEU A 21 -2.02 -8.06 -2.23
C LEU A 21 -2.81 -6.74 -2.19
N VAL A 22 -2.19 -5.70 -1.65
CA VAL A 22 -2.76 -4.34 -1.64
C VAL A 22 -2.95 -3.79 -3.05
N ALA A 23 -2.05 -4.08 -3.99
CA ALA A 23 -2.17 -3.69 -5.39
C ALA A 23 -3.42 -4.29 -6.08
N ILE A 24 -3.75 -5.54 -5.75
CA ILE A 24 -4.89 -6.28 -6.33
C ILE A 24 -6.22 -5.75 -5.79
N PHE A 25 -6.26 -5.33 -4.52
CA PHE A 25 -7.48 -4.99 -3.81
C PHE A 25 -8.39 -3.94 -4.52
N PRO A 26 -7.89 -2.80 -5.05
CA PRO A 26 -8.71 -1.84 -5.79
C PRO A 26 -9.41 -2.43 -7.02
N VAL A 27 -8.74 -3.34 -7.74
CA VAL A 27 -9.32 -4.01 -8.92
C VAL A 27 -10.51 -4.87 -8.49
N LEU A 28 -10.39 -5.56 -7.35
CA LEU A 28 -11.46 -6.37 -6.78
C LEU A 28 -12.63 -5.52 -6.28
N ILE A 29 -12.37 -4.37 -5.65
CA ILE A 29 -13.44 -3.45 -5.23
C ILE A 29 -14.26 -3.00 -6.44
N ILE A 30 -13.60 -2.53 -7.49
CA ILE A 30 -14.29 -2.06 -8.70
C ILE A 30 -15.12 -3.18 -9.31
N TYR A 31 -14.56 -4.39 -9.41
CA TYR A 31 -15.32 -5.54 -9.90
C TYR A 31 -16.53 -5.86 -9.01
N SER A 32 -16.37 -5.84 -7.69
CA SER A 32 -17.47 -6.15 -6.75
C SER A 32 -18.66 -5.20 -6.90
N GLN A 33 -18.41 -3.94 -7.26
CA GLN A 33 -19.44 -2.93 -7.51
C GLN A 33 -20.08 -3.05 -8.90
N ASN A 34 -19.51 -3.87 -9.78
CA ASN A 34 -19.94 -4.04 -11.17
C ASN A 34 -20.24 -5.50 -11.53
N ILE A 35 -20.54 -6.35 -10.53
CA ILE A 35 -20.95 -7.75 -10.75
C ILE A 35 -22.17 -7.78 -11.66
N GLY A 36 -22.11 -8.62 -12.70
CA GLY A 36 -23.15 -8.72 -13.73
C GLY A 36 -23.03 -7.68 -14.85
N ARG A 37 -22.07 -6.76 -14.78
CA ARG A 37 -21.76 -5.79 -15.84
C ARG A 37 -20.36 -5.97 -16.45
N VAL A 38 -19.40 -6.39 -15.64
CA VAL A 38 -18.01 -6.64 -16.04
C VAL A 38 -17.73 -8.13 -15.90
N ASN A 39 -17.10 -8.73 -16.91
CA ASN A 39 -16.71 -10.14 -16.84
C ASN A 39 -15.37 -10.32 -16.09
N VAL A 40 -15.11 -11.52 -15.56
CA VAL A 40 -13.90 -11.78 -14.76
C VAL A 40 -12.64 -11.67 -15.62
N GLU A 41 -12.72 -11.99 -16.91
CA GLU A 41 -11.61 -11.90 -17.87
C GLU A 41 -11.13 -10.46 -18.05
N GLU A 42 -12.02 -9.48 -17.88
CA GLU A 42 -11.70 -8.05 -17.99
C GLU A 42 -10.82 -7.58 -16.82
N LEU A 43 -10.70 -8.35 -15.74
CA LEU A 43 -9.82 -8.03 -14.62
C LEU A 43 -8.36 -8.37 -14.92
N VAL A 44 -8.08 -9.24 -15.88
CA VAL A 44 -6.73 -9.75 -16.14
C VAL A 44 -5.75 -8.63 -16.45
N LEU A 45 -6.13 -7.73 -17.37
CA LEU A 45 -5.28 -6.60 -17.76
C LEU A 45 -4.99 -5.64 -16.59
N PRO A 46 -6.00 -5.07 -15.88
CA PRO A 46 -5.72 -4.18 -14.75
C PRO A 46 -4.94 -4.87 -13.63
N MET A 47 -5.17 -6.17 -13.38
CA MET A 47 -4.40 -6.93 -12.39
C MET A 47 -2.91 -7.02 -12.78
N ILE A 48 -2.62 -7.35 -14.04
CA ILE A 48 -1.25 -7.44 -14.55
C ILE A 48 -0.57 -6.08 -14.45
N LEU A 49 -1.25 -5.02 -14.90
CA LEU A 49 -0.71 -3.66 -14.88
C LEU A 49 -0.36 -3.21 -13.46
N ILE A 50 -1.26 -3.42 -12.49
CA ILE A 50 -1.02 -2.93 -11.13
C ILE A 50 0.03 -3.76 -10.39
N ILE A 51 0.09 -5.07 -10.63
CA ILE A 51 1.15 -5.94 -10.10
C ILE A 51 2.50 -5.53 -10.71
N ALA A 52 2.57 -5.35 -12.04
CA ALA A 52 3.79 -4.95 -12.73
C ALA A 52 4.30 -3.58 -12.24
N LEU A 53 3.39 -2.61 -12.09
CA LEU A 53 3.71 -1.31 -11.53
C LEU A 53 4.25 -1.43 -10.10
N SER A 54 3.59 -2.22 -9.26
CA SER A 54 4.01 -2.44 -7.87
C SER A 54 5.38 -3.10 -7.77
N ILE A 55 5.67 -4.07 -8.63
CA ILE A 55 7.00 -4.69 -8.76
C ILE A 55 8.04 -3.64 -9.19
N GLY A 56 7.73 -2.83 -10.21
CA GLY A 56 8.61 -1.78 -10.70
C GLY A 56 8.99 -0.76 -9.61
N ILE A 57 7.98 -0.23 -8.90
CA ILE A 57 8.18 0.70 -7.79
C ILE A 57 8.96 0.03 -6.66
N PHE A 58 8.65 -1.23 -6.33
CA PHE A 58 9.38 -1.97 -5.29
C PHE A 58 10.87 -2.06 -5.60
N TYR A 59 11.24 -2.47 -6.81
CA TYR A 59 12.66 -2.58 -7.18
C TYR A 59 13.33 -1.22 -7.25
N LEU A 60 12.64 -0.18 -7.72
CA LEU A 60 13.16 1.19 -7.73
C LEU A 60 13.48 1.69 -6.32
N VAL A 61 12.52 1.56 -5.39
CA VAL A 61 12.73 1.97 -3.98
C VAL A 61 13.79 1.09 -3.31
N LYS A 62 13.82 -0.21 -3.62
CA LYS A 62 14.84 -1.13 -3.11
C LYS A 62 16.24 -0.77 -3.58
N LEU A 63 16.39 -0.29 -4.81
CA LEU A 63 17.68 0.17 -5.33
C LEU A 63 18.18 1.39 -4.54
N ILE A 64 17.28 2.32 -4.22
CA ILE A 64 17.61 3.56 -3.49
C ILE A 64 17.91 3.29 -2.01
N LEU A 65 17.02 2.57 -1.32
CA LEU A 65 17.12 2.35 0.14
C LEU A 65 17.95 1.14 0.53
N LYS A 66 18.25 0.25 -0.43
CA LYS A 66 18.97 -1.02 -0.21
C LYS A 66 18.35 -1.90 0.89
N ASN A 67 17.06 -1.69 1.18
CA ASN A 67 16.33 -2.38 2.24
C ASN A 67 14.95 -2.83 1.73
N ALA A 68 14.79 -4.14 1.57
CA ALA A 68 13.58 -4.72 0.98
C ALA A 68 12.33 -4.51 1.86
N ASN A 69 12.47 -4.52 3.20
CA ASN A 69 11.34 -4.30 4.12
C ASN A 69 10.83 -2.86 4.01
N LYS A 70 11.74 -1.87 4.04
CA LYS A 70 11.39 -0.46 3.83
C LYS A 70 10.70 -0.24 2.49
N SER A 71 11.22 -0.90 1.46
CA SER A 71 10.71 -0.76 0.09
C SER A 71 9.30 -1.31 -0.06
N ALA A 72 9.04 -2.50 0.49
CA ALA A 72 7.70 -3.09 0.49
C ALA A 72 6.70 -2.19 1.25
N LEU A 73 7.09 -1.67 2.41
CA LEU A 73 6.24 -0.79 3.20
C LEU A 73 5.93 0.52 2.47
N ILE A 74 6.94 1.15 1.84
CA ILE A 74 6.75 2.37 1.06
C ILE A 74 5.82 2.13 -0.14
N VAL A 75 6.00 1.05 -0.89
CA VAL A 75 5.12 0.71 -2.02
C VAL A 75 3.69 0.54 -1.52
N THR A 76 3.50 -0.12 -0.38
CA THR A 76 2.18 -0.31 0.23
C THR A 76 1.53 1.02 0.60
N ILE A 77 2.28 1.93 1.24
CA ILE A 77 1.79 3.28 1.56
C ILE A 77 1.42 4.04 0.28
N ILE A 78 2.26 3.98 -0.76
CA ILE A 78 1.98 4.62 -2.06
C ILE A 78 0.66 4.11 -2.63
N LEU A 79 0.48 2.79 -2.70
CA LEU A 79 -0.72 2.17 -3.29
C LEU A 79 -1.97 2.53 -2.48
N ILE A 80 -1.94 2.43 -1.15
CA ILE A 80 -3.09 2.77 -0.30
C ILE A 80 -3.48 4.24 -0.49
N ILE A 81 -2.51 5.16 -0.46
CA ILE A 81 -2.80 6.60 -0.58
C ILE A 81 -3.30 6.94 -2.00
N LEU A 82 -2.69 6.37 -3.04
CA LEU A 82 -3.10 6.65 -4.42
C LEU A 82 -4.51 6.12 -4.73
N PHE A 83 -4.83 4.89 -4.32
CA PHE A 83 -6.14 4.30 -4.59
C PHE A 83 -7.25 4.83 -3.67
N SER A 84 -6.92 5.29 -2.46
CA SER A 84 -7.91 5.95 -1.59
C SER A 84 -8.30 7.35 -2.07
N TYR A 85 -7.45 8.02 -2.87
CA TYR A 85 -7.71 9.37 -3.37
C TYR A 85 -9.07 9.48 -4.06
N GLY A 86 -9.37 8.60 -5.02
CA GLY A 86 -10.62 8.67 -5.77
C GLY A 86 -11.85 8.47 -4.90
N HIS A 87 -11.77 7.57 -3.91
CA HIS A 87 -12.87 7.34 -2.96
C HIS A 87 -13.07 8.53 -2.02
N ILE A 88 -12.00 9.09 -1.47
CA ILE A 88 -12.07 10.27 -0.60
C ILE A 88 -12.53 11.51 -1.39
N TYR A 89 -12.03 11.69 -2.61
CA TYR A 89 -12.51 12.71 -3.53
C TYR A 89 -14.02 12.56 -3.73
N TYR A 90 -14.52 11.37 -4.08
CA TYR A 90 -15.96 11.16 -4.29
C TYR A 90 -16.80 11.45 -3.03
N LEU A 91 -16.31 11.11 -1.85
CA LEU A 91 -17.00 11.38 -0.58
C LEU A 91 -17.05 12.87 -0.22
N LEU A 92 -16.06 13.65 -0.67
CA LEU A 92 -15.93 15.07 -0.34
C LEU A 92 -16.35 15.99 -1.49
N ASN A 93 -16.45 15.48 -2.71
CA ASN A 93 -17.01 16.18 -3.84
C ASN A 93 -18.44 16.56 -3.47
N ASP A 94 -18.75 17.85 -3.48
CA ASP A 94 -20.01 18.45 -3.03
C ASP A 94 -20.18 18.66 -1.51
N VAL A 95 -19.15 18.36 -0.71
CA VAL A 95 -19.11 18.73 0.71
C VAL A 95 -18.50 20.12 0.86
N SER A 96 -19.32 21.07 1.32
CA SER A 96 -18.86 22.41 1.69
C SER A 96 -19.08 22.68 3.18
N ILE A 97 -18.09 23.29 3.83
CA ILE A 97 -18.18 23.75 5.23
C ILE A 97 -17.95 25.26 5.20
N ASP A 98 -18.95 26.04 5.59
CA ASP A 98 -18.87 27.51 5.62
C ASP A 98 -18.40 28.13 4.28
N GLY A 99 -18.91 27.59 3.17
CA GLY A 99 -18.53 28.00 1.81
C GLY A 99 -17.18 27.46 1.31
N PHE A 100 -16.44 26.73 2.14
CA PHE A 100 -15.21 26.05 1.74
C PHE A 100 -15.53 24.67 1.14
N ASP A 101 -15.30 24.52 -0.16
CA ASP A 101 -15.43 23.25 -0.90
C ASP A 101 -14.24 22.32 -0.60
N LEU A 102 -14.48 21.29 0.23
CA LEU A 102 -13.46 20.32 0.64
C LEU A 102 -13.09 19.35 -0.47
N GLY A 103 -14.00 19.09 -1.41
CA GLY A 103 -13.79 18.16 -2.52
C GLY A 103 -12.84 18.69 -3.58
N ARG A 104 -12.49 19.98 -3.50
CA ARG A 104 -11.67 20.63 -4.53
C ARG A 104 -10.26 20.03 -4.58
N ASN A 105 -9.87 19.56 -5.75
CA ASN A 105 -8.54 18.98 -6.03
C ASN A 105 -7.37 19.89 -5.59
N LEU A 106 -7.57 21.22 -5.61
CA LEU A 106 -6.60 22.21 -5.14
C LEU A 106 -6.16 21.97 -3.68
N TYR A 107 -7.04 21.43 -2.83
CA TYR A 107 -6.74 21.15 -1.43
C TYR A 107 -6.42 19.68 -1.19
N LEU A 108 -7.15 18.77 -1.86
CA LEU A 108 -6.95 17.33 -1.68
C LEU A 108 -5.59 16.84 -2.21
N ILE A 109 -5.14 17.31 -3.37
CA ILE A 109 -3.85 16.86 -3.95
C ILE A 109 -2.68 17.23 -3.01
N PRO A 110 -2.55 18.48 -2.53
CA PRO A 110 -1.51 18.82 -1.55
C PRO A 110 -1.62 18.04 -0.25
N ALA A 111 -2.83 17.81 0.27
CA ALA A 111 -3.03 17.04 1.50
C ALA A 111 -2.54 15.59 1.35
N PHE A 112 -2.94 14.91 0.27
CA PHE A 112 -2.49 13.55 -0.04
C PHE A 112 -0.98 13.49 -0.29
N GLY A 113 -0.43 14.47 -1.02
CA GLY A 113 1.00 14.59 -1.26
C GLY A 113 1.79 14.76 0.04
N LEU A 114 1.28 15.57 0.98
CA LEU A 114 1.89 15.76 2.30
C LEU A 114 1.86 14.46 3.10
N VAL A 115 0.71 13.79 3.21
CA VAL A 115 0.58 12.51 3.94
C VAL A 115 1.51 11.45 3.35
N LEU A 116 1.57 11.36 2.02
CA LEU A 116 2.46 10.44 1.31
C LEU A 116 3.93 10.75 1.59
N GLY A 117 4.34 12.01 1.44
CA GLY A 117 5.72 12.44 1.68
C GLY A 117 6.17 12.19 3.11
N VAL A 118 5.31 12.52 4.09
CA VAL A 118 5.55 12.28 5.52
C VAL A 118 5.68 10.78 5.80
N GLY A 119 4.77 9.95 5.27
CA GLY A 119 4.81 8.49 5.42
C GLY A 119 6.10 7.89 4.86
N ILE A 120 6.48 8.27 3.64
CA ILE A 120 7.73 7.83 3.01
C ILE A 120 8.95 8.27 3.83
N TYR A 121 8.99 9.53 4.26
CA TYR A 121 10.09 10.08 5.05
C TYR A 121 10.31 9.29 6.34
N PHE A 122 9.25 9.03 7.11
CA PHE A 122 9.36 8.29 8.36
C PHE A 122 9.83 6.84 8.14
N VAL A 123 9.30 6.14 7.13
CA VAL A 123 9.75 4.76 6.83
C VAL A 123 11.21 4.74 6.36
N ALA A 124 11.61 5.70 5.53
CA ALA A 124 12.98 5.82 5.06
C ALA A 124 13.96 6.09 6.22
N ARG A 125 13.57 6.98 7.16
CA ARG A 125 14.41 7.38 8.31
C ARG A 125 14.43 6.36 9.45
N ALA A 126 13.43 5.49 9.56
CA ALA A 126 13.35 4.50 10.63
C ALA A 126 14.60 3.59 10.67
N ASN A 127 15.27 3.47 11.82
CA ASN A 127 16.46 2.63 11.97
C ASN A 127 16.13 1.14 11.87
N ARG A 128 14.95 0.76 12.38
CA ARG A 128 14.32 -0.54 12.12
C ARG A 128 12.89 -0.26 11.71
N VAL A 129 12.48 -0.81 10.57
CA VAL A 129 11.05 -0.88 10.24
C VAL A 129 10.50 -1.84 11.26
N PHE A 130 9.60 -1.37 12.14
CA PHE A 130 9.02 -2.12 13.27
C PHE A 130 9.07 -3.61 12.97
N ASP A 131 9.89 -4.38 13.71
CA ASP A 131 10.39 -5.69 13.25
C ASP A 131 9.27 -6.66 12.80
N ASN A 132 8.02 -6.39 13.20
CA ASN A 132 6.82 -7.13 12.87
C ASN A 132 5.88 -6.49 11.81
N ALA A 133 6.06 -5.22 11.39
CA ALA A 133 5.12 -4.52 10.49
C ALA A 133 4.89 -5.26 9.18
N THR A 134 5.95 -5.73 8.53
CA THR A 134 5.83 -6.54 7.31
C THR A 134 5.04 -7.83 7.56
N SER A 135 5.24 -8.48 8.71
CA SER A 135 4.51 -9.70 9.06
C SER A 135 3.03 -9.43 9.31
N ILE A 136 2.71 -8.34 10.01
CA ILE A 136 1.33 -7.92 10.28
C ILE A 136 0.63 -7.58 8.96
N LEU A 137 1.28 -6.79 8.11
CA LEU A 137 0.73 -6.41 6.81
C LEU A 137 0.47 -7.62 5.93
N ASN A 138 1.36 -8.61 5.88
CA ASN A 138 1.10 -9.83 5.10
C ASN A 138 -0.09 -10.66 5.61
N VAL A 139 -0.52 -10.49 6.86
CA VAL A 139 -1.66 -11.22 7.44
C VAL A 139 -2.96 -10.47 7.21
N ILE A 140 -2.92 -9.14 7.27
CA ILE A 140 -4.11 -8.29 7.11
C ILE A 140 -4.44 -8.07 5.62
N SER A 141 -3.43 -8.05 4.76
CA SER A 141 -3.61 -7.93 3.30
C SER A 141 -4.03 -9.26 2.71
#